data_AF-A0A124G1X4-F1
#
_entry.id   AF-A0A124G1X4-F1
#
_cell.length_a   1.000
_cell.length_b   1.000
_cell.length_c   1.000
_cell.angle_alpha   90.00
_cell.angle_beta   90.00
_cell.angle_gamma   90.00
#
_symmetry.space_group_name_H-M   'P 1'
#
loop_
_entity.id
_entity.type
_entity.pdbx_description
1 polymer ?
#
loop_
_entity_poly.entity_id
_entity_poly.type
_entity_poly.pdbx_seq_one_letter_code
_entity_poly.pdbx_strand_id
1 'polypeptide(L)' 'IGEIIDIKIDDNLLDKNGKFDKNKLKPIFYIPALKEYYSLGEYLGKGYSIGKKYISPQ' A
#
# COMPACT_ATOMS: atom_id res chain seq x y z
N ILE A 1 -1.22 -4.68 -22.37
CA ILE A 1 -0.97 -3.29 -21.92
C ILE A 1 -2.32 -2.60 -21.93
N GLY A 2 -2.71 -1.93 -20.85
CA GLY A 2 -4.00 -1.25 -20.73
C GLY A 2 -3.86 0.05 -19.95
N GLU A 3 -4.67 1.04 -20.31
CA GLU A 3 -4.71 2.35 -19.66
C GLU A 3 -5.67 2.33 -18.45
N ILE A 4 -5.31 3.03 -17.37
CA ILE A 4 -6.18 3.21 -16.21
C ILE A 4 -7.12 4.38 -16.50
N ILE A 5 -8.42 4.10 -16.64
CA ILE A 5 -9.44 5.12 -16.94
C ILE A 5 -10.11 5.66 -15.66
N ASP A 6 -10.28 4.83 -14.63
CA ASP A 6 -10.95 5.20 -13.39
C ASP A 6 -10.50 4.29 -12.22
N ILE A 7 -10.66 4.77 -10.98
CA ILE A 7 -10.47 4.01 -9.74
C ILE A 7 -11.72 4.20 -8.87
N LYS A 8 -12.42 3.11 -8.56
CA LYS A 8 -13.56 3.12 -7.66
C LYS A 8 -13.15 2.63 -6.28
N ILE A 9 -13.58 3.35 -5.25
CA ILE A 9 -13.31 3.00 -3.86
C ILE A 9 -14.55 3.28 -3.01
N ASP A 10 -14.78 2.45 -2.00
CA ASP A 10 -15.74 2.75 -0.95
C ASP A 10 -15.19 3.89 -0.07
N ASP A 11 -16.03 4.89 0.21
CA ASP A 11 -15.68 6.04 1.05
C ASP A 11 -15.21 5.60 2.45
N ASN A 12 -15.68 4.45 2.93
CA ASN A 12 -15.25 3.92 4.22
C ASN A 12 -13.75 3.59 4.24
N LEU A 13 -13.10 3.35 3.09
CA LEU A 13 -11.67 3.05 2.96
C LEU A 13 -10.80 4.31 2.88
N LEU A 14 -11.41 5.50 2.90
CA LEU A 14 -10.69 6.77 2.91
C LEU A 14 -10.47 7.30 4.33
N ASP A 15 -9.42 8.10 4.47
CA ASP A 15 -9.13 8.93 5.63
C ASP A 15 -9.84 10.29 5.51
N LYS A 16 -9.73 11.12 6.55
CA LYS A 16 -10.32 12.46 6.58
C LYS A 16 -9.82 13.43 5.48
N ASN A 17 -8.74 13.08 4.79
CA ASN A 17 -8.15 13.87 3.72
C ASN A 17 -8.48 13.30 2.33
N GLY A 18 -9.38 12.31 2.25
CA GLY A 18 -9.73 11.64 1.00
C GLY A 18 -8.62 10.74 0.46
N LYS A 19 -7.64 10.35 1.30
CA LYS A 19 -6.58 9.40 0.92
C LYS A 19 -6.94 8.01 1.41
N PHE A 20 -6.36 6.98 0.81
CA PHE A 20 -6.49 5.62 1.31
C PHE A 20 -6.09 5.52 2.79
N ASP A 21 -7.00 4.99 3.60
CA ASP A 21 -6.69 4.61 4.95
C ASP A 21 -5.94 3.27 4.94
N LYS A 22 -4.64 3.37 5.23
CA LYS A 22 -3.71 2.23 5.30
C LYS A 22 -4.15 1.11 6.25
N ASN A 23 -5.01 1.39 7.22
CA ASN A 23 -5.46 0.41 8.20
C ASN A 23 -6.76 -0.29 7.78
N LYS A 24 -7.48 0.27 6.81
CA LYS A 24 -8.78 -0.25 6.36
C LYS A 24 -8.65 -1.07 5.08
N LEU A 25 -7.69 -0.73 4.22
CA LEU A 25 -7.41 -1.50 3.02
C LEU A 25 -6.79 -2.86 3.37
N LYS A 26 -7.53 -3.95 3.10
CA LYS A 26 -7.09 -5.33 3.35
C LYS A 26 -7.04 -6.12 2.04
N PRO A 27 -6.02 -5.89 1.20
CA PRO A 27 -5.87 -6.64 -0.04
C PRO A 27 -5.47 -8.09 0.26
N ILE A 28 -5.87 -8.99 -0.63
CA ILE A 28 -5.46 -10.39 -0.60
C ILE A 28 -4.33 -10.56 -1.62
N PHE A 29 -3.24 -11.17 -1.18
CA PHE A 29 -2.12 -11.55 -2.03
C PHE A 29 -2.21 -13.04 -2.30
N TYR A 30 -2.22 -13.42 -3.58
CA TYR A 30 -2.06 -14.81 -3.97
C TYR A 30 -0.60 -15.06 -4.35
N ILE A 31 0.00 -16.10 -3.77
CA ILE A 31 1.38 -16.52 -4.09
C ILE A 31 1.31 -17.78 -4.95
N PRO A 32 1.49 -17.70 -6.29
CA PRO A 32 1.27 -18.84 -7.19
C PRO A 32 2.17 -20.05 -6.91
N ALA A 33 3.41 -19.79 -6.48
CA ALA A 33 4.37 -20.86 -6.16
C ALA A 33 3.93 -21.73 -4.98
N LEU A 34 3.21 -21.13 -4.02
CA LEU A 34 2.70 -21.80 -2.82
C LEU A 34 1.23 -22.21 -2.96
N LYS A 35 0.50 -21.59 -3.89
CA LYS A 35 -0.97 -21.68 -4.04
C LYS A 35 -1.71 -21.22 -2.78
N GLU A 36 -1.18 -20.20 -2.12
CA GLU A 36 -1.65 -19.72 -0.83
C GLU A 36 -2.06 -18.25 -0.88
N TYR A 37 -2.96 -17.87 0.04
CA TYR A 37 -3.47 -16.52 0.20
C TYR A 37 -2.91 -15.87 1.47
N TYR A 38 -2.43 -14.64 1.33
CA TYR A 38 -1.84 -13.85 2.41
C TYR A 38 -2.56 -12.50 2.52
N SER A 39 -2.48 -11.92 3.71
CA SER A 39 -2.93 -10.55 3.98
C SER A 39 -1.74 -9.58 3.99
N LEU A 40 -2.04 -8.28 3.93
CA LEU A 40 -1.04 -7.23 4.09
C LEU A 40 -0.38 -7.32 5.48
N GLY A 41 0.95 -7.28 5.51
CA GLY A 41 1.73 -7.28 6.75
C GLY A 41 1.77 -5.91 7.46
N GLU A 42 2.68 -5.78 8.41
CA GLU A 42 2.83 -4.58 9.23
C GLU A 42 3.39 -3.38 8.45
N TYR A 43 3.05 -2.16 8.91
CA TYR A 43 3.60 -0.93 8.38
C TYR A 43 5.07 -0.76 8.82
N LEU A 44 5.98 -0.68 7.84
CA LEU A 44 7.42 -0.57 8.11
C LEU A 44 7.96 0.86 8.09
N GLY A 45 7.21 1.82 7.52
CA GLY A 45 7.58 3.23 7.49
C GLY A 45 7.30 3.92 6.15
N LYS A 46 7.68 5.21 6.05
CA LYS A 46 7.36 6.06 4.90
C LYS A 46 8.40 5.92 3.79
N GLY A 47 7.95 5.52 2.59
CA GLY A 47 8.75 5.53 1.37
C GLY A 47 9.33 6.92 1.06
N TYR A 48 10.50 6.97 0.42
CA TYR A 48 11.26 8.20 0.13
C TYR A 48 11.63 9.05 1.38
N SER A 49 11.49 8.49 2.57
CA SER A 49 11.82 9.15 3.84
C SER A 49 12.77 8.33 4.69
N ILE A 50 12.48 7.04 4.94
CA ILE A 50 13.33 6.19 5.81
C ILE A 50 14.79 6.17 5.33
N GLY A 51 15.00 5.98 4.03
CA GLY A 51 16.34 5.89 3.43
C GLY A 51 17.21 7.13 3.63
N LYS A 52 16.62 8.33 3.77
CA LYS A 52 17.37 9.59 3.95
C LYS A 52 18.19 9.62 5.24
N LYS A 53 17.79 8.84 6.25
CA LYS A 53 18.55 8.71 7.51
C LYS A 53 19.89 7.99 7.32
N TYR A 54 20.02 7.23 6.24
CA TYR A 54 21.17 6.37 5.96
C TYR A 54 22.04 6.91 4.81
N ILE A 55 21.61 7.98 4.16
CA ILE A 55 22.41 8.70 3.17
C ILE A 55 23.00 9.90 3.89
N SER A 56 24.29 9.82 4.23
CA SER A 56 25.03 10.95 4.82
C SER A 56 24.90 12.20 3.93
N PRO A 57 24.63 13.40 4.47
CA PRO A 57 24.98 14.62 3.76
C PRO A 57 26.51 14.64 3.63
N GLN A 58 27.02 14.54 2.40
CA GLN A 58 28.36 15.04 2.08
C GLN A 58 28.34 16.57 2.11
#